data_AF-A0A2K2FZI0-F1
#
_entry.id   AF-A0A2K2FZI0-F1
#
_cell.length_a   1.000
_cell.length_b   1.000
_cell.length_c   1.000
_cell.angle_alpha   90.00
_cell.angle_beta   90.00
_cell.angle_gamma   90.00
#
_symmetry.space_group_name_H-M   'P 1'
#
loop_
_entity.id
_entity.type
_entity.pdbx_description
1 polymer ?
#
loop_
_entity_poly.entity_id
_entity_poly.type
_entity_poly.pdbx_seq_one_letter_code
_entity_poly.pdbx_strand_id
1 'polypeptide(L)'
;MSDKPAKGDDDAPTKKKKGKLGLIIIAVALLAVGGGGVFGLMAAGVIGGGHAEEKKKPEGPQLIKKGEADPYAPPAKEGEEAGGAEEAESEGGDEYRTAYFTFTDDFTSNLKDSGSMVQASIACSTRRDGRVLQWLAKHELAIRSQLLSILADTSEDDASTVEGKDRLQKRMTAAINQVLIQKEGFGGVDAVYFRNFIVQ
;
A
#
# COMPACT_ATOMS: atom_id res chain seq x y z
N MET A 1 52.76 73.17 -38.22
CA MET A 1 51.62 73.68 -39.01
C MET A 1 50.80 72.46 -39.39
N SER A 2 50.05 71.85 -38.48
CA SER A 2 48.82 72.35 -37.84
C SER A 2 47.65 72.43 -38.83
N ASP A 3 46.69 71.54 -38.61
CA ASP A 3 45.35 71.42 -39.18
C ASP A 3 44.64 72.73 -39.54
N LYS A 4 43.91 72.70 -40.68
CA LYS A 4 42.52 73.19 -40.82
C LYS A 4 41.93 72.87 -42.21
N PRO A 5 40.59 72.91 -42.40
CA PRO A 5 39.83 71.89 -43.11
C PRO A 5 39.09 72.46 -44.34
N ALA A 6 38.40 71.61 -45.09
CA ALA A 6 37.30 72.03 -45.96
C ALA A 6 36.09 71.13 -45.73
N LYS A 7 34.94 71.78 -45.62
CA LYS A 7 33.61 71.31 -45.19
C LYS A 7 32.63 71.64 -46.32
N GLY A 8 31.58 70.83 -46.47
CA GLY A 8 30.36 71.10 -47.25
C GLY A 8 30.07 69.96 -48.24
N ASP A 9 28.90 69.35 -48.33
CA ASP A 9 27.60 69.66 -47.77
C ASP A 9 26.72 68.41 -47.66
N ASP A 10 25.71 68.52 -46.79
CA ASP A 10 24.55 67.66 -46.59
C ASP A 10 23.86 67.18 -47.88
N ASP A 11 23.39 65.93 -47.89
CA ASP A 11 21.99 65.63 -48.25
C ASP A 11 21.65 64.14 -47.98
N ALA A 12 20.75 63.93 -47.02
CA ALA A 12 19.86 62.77 -46.97
C ALA A 12 18.46 63.29 -47.30
N PRO A 13 17.56 62.56 -48.00
CA PRO A 13 16.95 61.37 -47.41
C PRO A 13 16.53 60.28 -48.44
N THR A 14 16.16 59.06 -48.04
CA THR A 14 14.74 58.69 -47.95
C THR A 14 14.54 57.37 -47.18
N LYS A 15 13.82 57.46 -46.06
CA LYS A 15 13.31 56.33 -45.28
C LYS A 15 12.16 55.63 -46.03
N LYS A 16 12.28 54.32 -46.31
CA LYS A 16 11.13 53.48 -46.70
C LYS A 16 10.28 53.16 -45.46
N LYS A 17 8.99 53.51 -45.52
CA LYS A 17 7.95 53.26 -44.49
C LYS A 17 7.82 51.76 -44.22
N LYS A 18 8.17 51.28 -43.02
CA LYS A 18 7.77 49.96 -42.52
C LYS A 18 6.31 50.01 -42.10
N GLY A 19 5.46 49.32 -42.86
CA GLY A 19 4.03 49.17 -42.55
C GLY A 19 3.79 48.36 -41.27
N LYS A 20 2.62 48.58 -40.66
CA LYS A 20 2.14 47.98 -39.39
C LYS A 20 2.22 46.44 -39.34
N LEU A 21 2.37 45.76 -40.48
CA LEU A 21 2.51 44.32 -40.59
C LEU A 21 3.81 43.77 -39.96
N GLY A 22 4.92 44.51 -40.04
CA GLY A 22 6.20 44.08 -39.44
C GLY A 22 6.18 44.10 -37.90
N LEU A 23 5.39 45.00 -37.30
CA LEU A 23 5.18 45.07 -35.86
C LEU A 23 4.26 43.95 -35.36
N ILE A 24 3.26 43.56 -36.17
CA ILE A 24 2.37 42.43 -35.85
C ILE A 24 3.15 41.11 -35.88
N ILE A 25 4.03 40.89 -36.85
CA ILE A 25 4.84 39.66 -36.92
C ILE A 25 5.81 39.56 -35.73
N ILE A 26 6.40 40.68 -35.29
CA ILE A 26 7.27 40.71 -34.10
C ILE A 26 6.46 40.49 -32.81
N ALA A 27 5.25 41.06 -32.72
CA ALA A 27 4.36 40.85 -31.57
C ALA A 27 3.84 39.39 -31.50
N VAL A 28 3.51 38.78 -32.64
CA VAL A 28 3.10 37.37 -32.73
C VAL A 28 4.28 36.44 -32.43
N ALA A 29 5.50 36.76 -32.87
CA ALA A 29 6.70 36.01 -32.53
C ALA A 29 7.04 36.09 -31.03
N LEU A 30 6.90 37.28 -30.40
CA LEU A 30 7.08 37.45 -28.97
C LEU A 30 5.98 36.75 -28.15
N LEU A 31 4.74 36.73 -28.63
CA LEU A 31 3.64 35.96 -28.01
C LEU A 31 3.81 34.44 -28.17
N ALA A 32 4.40 33.98 -29.27
CA ALA A 32 4.72 32.56 -29.47
C ALA A 32 5.83 32.07 -28.51
N VAL A 33 6.83 32.91 -28.23
CA VAL A 33 7.88 32.61 -27.24
C VAL A 33 7.34 32.73 -25.80
N GLY A 34 6.48 33.71 -25.52
CA GLY A 34 5.84 33.88 -24.21
C GLY A 34 4.80 32.81 -23.87
N GLY A 35 4.04 32.32 -24.85
CA GLY A 35 3.02 31.29 -24.65
C GLY A 35 3.58 29.87 -24.70
N GLY A 36 4.51 29.58 -25.62
CA GLY A 36 5.06 28.23 -25.81
C GLY A 36 6.05 27.82 -24.73
N GLY A 37 6.88 28.74 -24.24
CA GLY A 37 7.84 28.45 -23.17
C GLY A 37 7.16 28.14 -21.84
N VAL A 38 6.14 28.92 -21.48
CA VAL A 38 5.36 28.71 -20.25
C VAL A 38 4.52 27.44 -20.36
N PHE A 39 3.88 27.19 -21.52
CA PHE A 39 3.13 25.95 -21.74
C PHE A 39 4.04 24.72 -21.72
N GLY A 40 5.23 24.77 -22.32
CA GLY A 40 6.22 23.70 -22.27
C GLY A 40 6.72 23.42 -20.85
N LEU A 41 6.96 24.46 -20.05
CA LEU A 41 7.36 24.33 -18.65
C LEU A 41 6.21 23.92 -17.72
N MET A 42 4.96 24.19 -18.11
CA MET A 42 3.77 23.69 -17.42
C MET A 42 3.50 22.22 -17.76
N ALA A 43 3.62 21.83 -19.02
CA ALA A 43 3.52 20.43 -19.48
C ALA A 43 4.68 19.55 -18.97
N ALA A 44 5.87 20.13 -18.81
CA ALA A 44 7.02 19.48 -18.17
C ALA A 44 6.96 19.50 -16.63
N GLY A 45 5.91 20.09 -16.03
CA GLY A 45 5.69 20.10 -14.58
C GLY A 45 6.60 21.04 -13.77
N VAL A 46 7.41 21.88 -14.43
CA VAL A 46 8.44 22.73 -13.81
C VAL A 46 7.84 24.00 -13.16
N ILE A 47 6.77 24.57 -13.73
CA ILE A 47 6.22 25.87 -13.29
C ILE A 47 4.81 25.78 -12.67
N GLY A 48 4.11 24.66 -12.84
CA GLY A 48 2.71 24.48 -12.43
C GLY A 48 2.49 23.71 -11.13
N GLY A 49 3.44 23.72 -10.20
CA GLY A 49 3.29 22.95 -8.96
C GLY A 49 3.28 21.44 -9.24
N GLY A 50 4.31 20.97 -9.95
CA GLY A 50 4.77 19.60 -9.85
C GLY A 50 5.25 19.33 -8.42
N HIS A 51 4.30 19.26 -7.48
CA HIS A 51 4.33 18.14 -6.58
C HIS A 51 4.46 16.95 -7.53
N ALA A 52 5.68 16.41 -7.60
CA ALA A 52 5.81 14.97 -7.66
C ALA A 52 4.62 14.46 -6.85
N GLU A 53 3.77 13.63 -7.46
CA GLU A 53 3.12 12.63 -6.66
C GLU A 53 4.29 12.00 -5.87
N GLU A 54 4.52 12.49 -4.65
CA GLU A 54 4.64 11.62 -3.52
C GLU A 54 3.49 10.65 -3.77
N LYS A 55 3.82 9.54 -4.44
CA LYS A 55 3.05 8.31 -4.35
C LYS A 55 2.76 8.25 -2.88
N LYS A 56 1.54 8.65 -2.49
CA LYS A 56 1.13 8.68 -1.08
C LYS A 56 1.58 7.33 -0.60
N LYS A 57 2.63 7.27 0.22
CA LYS A 57 3.14 6.00 0.72
C LYS A 57 1.89 5.36 1.30
N PRO A 58 1.41 4.25 0.74
CA PRO A 58 0.09 3.77 1.09
C PRO A 58 0.07 3.65 2.61
N GLU A 59 -0.90 4.31 3.22
CA GLU A 59 -1.07 4.35 4.66
C GLU A 59 -1.54 2.96 5.10
N GLY A 60 -0.59 2.03 5.21
CA GLY A 60 -0.82 0.65 5.61
C GLY A 60 0.00 -0.40 4.83
N PRO A 61 -0.08 -1.67 5.24
CA PRO A 61 0.42 -2.84 4.53
C PRO A 61 -0.12 -2.96 3.11
N GLN A 62 0.77 -3.21 2.16
CA GLN A 62 0.44 -3.38 0.75
C GLN A 62 0.22 -4.84 0.41
N LEU A 63 -0.59 -5.11 -0.62
CA LEU A 63 -0.70 -6.47 -1.17
C LEU A 63 0.59 -6.80 -1.92
N ILE A 64 1.08 -8.03 -1.77
CA ILE A 64 2.29 -8.51 -2.45
C ILE A 64 1.89 -9.47 -3.55
N LYS A 65 2.34 -9.22 -4.79
CA LYS A 65 2.11 -10.16 -5.89
C LYS A 65 3.02 -11.38 -5.77
N LYS A 66 2.59 -12.51 -6.34
CA LYS A 66 3.47 -13.68 -6.49
C LYS A 66 4.77 -13.28 -7.23
N GLY A 67 5.91 -13.75 -6.74
CA GLY A 67 7.24 -13.42 -7.28
C GLY A 67 7.83 -12.07 -6.83
N GLU A 68 7.07 -11.22 -6.14
CA GLU A 68 7.58 -9.94 -5.62
C GLU A 68 8.26 -10.13 -4.24
N ALA A 69 9.45 -9.57 -4.09
CA ALA A 69 10.20 -9.62 -2.83
C ALA A 69 9.51 -8.75 -1.76
N ASP A 70 9.21 -9.35 -0.61
CA ASP A 70 8.67 -8.64 0.55
C ASP A 70 9.79 -7.99 1.37
N PRO A 71 9.90 -6.64 1.39
CA PRO A 71 10.95 -5.96 2.15
C PRO A 71 10.82 -6.10 3.67
N TYR A 72 9.67 -6.58 4.16
CA TYR A 72 9.34 -6.70 5.58
C TYR A 72 9.14 -8.16 6.01
N ALA A 73 9.44 -9.13 5.15
CA ALA A 73 9.32 -10.54 5.50
C ALA A 73 10.23 -10.86 6.71
N PRO A 74 9.71 -11.54 7.75
CA PRO A 74 10.56 -12.03 8.83
C PRO A 74 11.59 -13.02 8.27
N PRO A 75 12.81 -13.09 8.85
CA PRO A 75 13.78 -14.11 8.46
C PRO A 75 13.14 -15.49 8.68
N ALA A 76 13.28 -16.39 7.70
CA ALA A 76 12.74 -17.73 7.78
C ALA A 76 13.25 -18.41 9.07
N LYS A 77 12.36 -18.64 10.03
CA LYS A 77 12.68 -19.44 11.21
C LYS A 77 12.66 -20.91 10.80
N GLU A 78 13.75 -21.63 11.07
CA GLU A 78 13.81 -23.08 10.90
C GLU A 78 12.67 -23.74 11.70
N GLY A 79 11.68 -24.30 11.00
CA GLY A 79 10.57 -25.05 11.58
C GLY A 79 9.19 -24.39 11.49
N GLU A 80 9.10 -23.13 11.05
CA GLU A 80 7.84 -22.58 10.55
C GLU A 80 7.87 -22.71 9.03
N GLU A 81 6.84 -23.30 8.43
CA GLU A 81 6.54 -23.14 7.00
C GLU A 81 6.18 -21.67 6.75
N ALA A 82 7.17 -20.79 6.88
CA ALA A 82 7.16 -19.49 6.27
C ALA A 82 7.17 -19.77 4.76
N GLY A 83 5.98 -19.78 4.17
CA GLY A 83 5.72 -19.89 2.72
C GLY A 83 6.59 -18.90 1.95
N GLY A 84 7.77 -19.39 1.64
CA GLY A 84 8.95 -18.70 1.12
C GLY A 84 10.05 -19.71 0.76
N ALA A 85 9.71 -21.01 0.65
CA ALA A 85 10.37 -21.84 -0.33
C ALA A 85 9.89 -21.35 -1.70
N GLU A 86 10.77 -21.28 -2.69
CA GLU A 86 10.41 -20.97 -4.08
C GLU A 86 9.24 -21.88 -4.52
N GLU A 87 8.02 -21.39 -4.38
CA GLU A 87 6.82 -22.10 -4.81
C GLU A 87 6.83 -22.02 -6.33
N ALA A 88 7.08 -23.16 -6.98
CA ALA A 88 6.88 -23.31 -8.41
C ALA A 88 5.55 -22.66 -8.79
N GLU A 89 5.63 -21.56 -9.54
CA GLU A 89 4.49 -20.70 -9.84
C GLU A 89 3.41 -21.51 -10.57
N SER A 90 2.37 -21.92 -9.85
CA SER A 90 1.15 -22.42 -10.46
C SER A 90 0.49 -21.25 -11.20
N GLU A 91 0.34 -21.37 -12.53
CA GLU A 91 -0.42 -20.42 -13.37
C GLU A 91 -1.90 -20.30 -12.97
N GLY A 92 -2.39 -21.16 -12.07
CA GLY A 92 -3.73 -21.07 -11.48
C GLY A 92 -3.71 -20.66 -9.99
N GLY A 93 -4.56 -19.71 -9.60
CA GLY A 93 -4.81 -19.31 -8.21
C GLY A 93 -4.84 -17.78 -8.00
N ASP A 94 -4.82 -17.34 -6.74
CA ASP A 94 -4.76 -15.92 -6.38
C ASP A 94 -3.52 -15.22 -6.97
N GLU A 95 -3.67 -13.97 -7.43
CA GLU A 95 -2.59 -13.12 -7.96
C GLU A 95 -1.57 -12.71 -6.88
N TYR A 96 -1.99 -12.74 -5.63
CA TYR A 96 -1.21 -12.29 -4.48
C TYR A 96 -0.57 -13.46 -3.75
N ARG A 97 0.65 -13.23 -3.23
CA ARG A 97 1.32 -14.15 -2.32
C ARG A 97 0.49 -14.24 -1.04
N THR A 98 0.34 -15.45 -0.50
CA THR A 98 -0.25 -15.65 0.84
C THR A 98 0.84 -16.02 1.81
N ALA A 99 0.95 -15.29 2.92
CA ALA A 99 1.81 -15.61 4.04
C ALA A 99 0.98 -16.08 5.22
N TYR A 100 1.54 -17.00 6.02
CA TYR A 100 0.86 -17.57 7.18
C TYR A 100 1.58 -17.18 8.47
N PHE A 101 0.80 -16.88 9.50
CA PHE A 101 1.25 -16.72 10.88
C PHE A 101 0.60 -17.80 11.74
N THR A 102 1.40 -18.59 12.45
CA THR A 102 0.90 -19.63 13.35
C THR A 102 1.10 -19.17 14.79
N PHE A 103 0.06 -19.29 15.62
CA PHE A 103 0.22 -19.08 17.05
C PHE A 103 0.98 -20.26 17.66
N THR A 104 2.00 -19.97 18.47
CA THR A 104 2.87 -21.02 19.02
C THR A 104 2.15 -21.91 20.03
N ASP A 105 1.26 -21.33 20.84
CA ASP A 105 0.54 -22.07 21.88
C ASP A 105 -0.90 -22.38 21.45
N ASP A 106 -1.40 -23.50 21.96
CA ASP A 106 -2.80 -23.88 21.82
C ASP A 106 -3.72 -22.98 22.66
N PHE A 107 -4.94 -22.81 22.16
CA PHE A 107 -6.02 -22.10 22.83
C PHE A 107 -6.91 -23.09 23.54
N THR A 108 -7.04 -22.97 24.85
CA THR A 108 -7.98 -23.77 25.66
C THR A 108 -9.01 -22.87 26.30
N SER A 109 -10.29 -23.18 26.12
CA SER A 109 -11.41 -22.45 26.73
C SER A 109 -12.59 -23.38 27.00
N ASN A 110 -13.39 -23.06 28.01
CA ASN A 110 -14.71 -23.66 28.15
C ASN A 110 -15.63 -23.15 27.03
N LEU A 111 -16.62 -23.95 26.66
CA LEU A 111 -17.68 -23.54 25.74
C LEU A 111 -18.84 -22.88 26.51
N LYS A 112 -19.56 -22.02 25.81
CA LYS A 112 -20.70 -21.30 26.38
C LYS A 112 -21.80 -22.26 26.79
N ASP A 113 -22.27 -22.08 28.02
CA ASP A 113 -23.39 -22.85 28.59
C ASP A 113 -23.20 -24.39 28.54
N SER A 114 -21.95 -24.86 28.45
CA SER A 114 -21.60 -26.28 28.40
C SER A 114 -20.53 -26.63 29.44
N GLY A 115 -20.51 -27.90 29.85
CA GLY A 115 -19.42 -28.48 30.63
C GLY A 115 -18.20 -28.85 29.79
N SER A 116 -18.31 -28.76 28.47
CA SER A 116 -17.26 -29.10 27.52
C SER A 116 -16.24 -27.98 27.33
N MET A 117 -15.01 -28.39 27.03
CA MET A 117 -13.91 -27.49 26.70
C MET A 117 -13.47 -27.67 25.25
N VAL A 118 -12.97 -26.59 24.67
CA VAL A 118 -12.34 -26.60 23.35
C VAL A 118 -10.84 -26.39 23.50
N GLN A 119 -10.06 -27.20 22.79
CA GLN A 119 -8.64 -26.98 22.54
C GLN A 119 -8.42 -26.79 21.04
N ALA A 120 -7.87 -25.65 20.65
CA ALA A 120 -7.67 -25.29 19.25
C ALA A 120 -6.27 -24.73 18.99
N SER A 121 -5.65 -25.19 17.91
CA SER A 121 -4.43 -24.59 17.36
C SER A 121 -4.80 -23.71 16.18
N ILE A 122 -4.36 -22.46 16.17
CA ILE A 122 -4.85 -21.43 15.23
C ILE A 122 -3.72 -20.94 14.32
N ALA A 123 -4.04 -20.71 13.06
CA ALA A 123 -3.17 -19.99 12.12
C ALA A 123 -3.97 -18.92 11.38
N CYS A 124 -3.28 -17.91 10.84
CA CYS A 124 -3.88 -16.82 10.10
C CYS A 124 -3.15 -16.63 8.76
N SER A 125 -3.89 -16.28 7.71
CA SER A 125 -3.30 -15.87 6.44
C SER A 125 -3.36 -14.36 6.26
N THR A 126 -2.37 -13.85 5.53
CA THR A 126 -2.37 -12.48 5.01
C THR A 126 -1.81 -12.48 3.59
N ARG A 127 -2.43 -11.71 2.71
CA ARG A 127 -1.92 -11.37 1.37
C ARG A 127 -1.14 -10.07 1.35
N ARG A 128 -0.96 -9.46 2.54
CA ARG A 128 -0.27 -8.19 2.73
C ARG A 128 1.21 -8.42 3.02
N ASP A 129 1.97 -7.33 2.99
CA ASP A 129 3.38 -7.34 3.35
C ASP A 129 3.65 -7.77 4.79
N GLY A 130 4.90 -8.15 5.05
CA GLY A 130 5.35 -8.74 6.29
C GLY A 130 5.15 -7.87 7.53
N ARG A 131 4.76 -6.59 7.39
CA ARG A 131 4.35 -5.77 8.54
C ARG A 131 3.15 -6.36 9.26
N VAL A 132 2.21 -7.00 8.55
CA VAL A 132 1.08 -7.68 9.19
C VAL A 132 1.57 -8.83 10.07
N LEU A 133 2.53 -9.63 9.59
CA LEU A 133 3.12 -10.73 10.37
C LEU A 133 3.84 -10.20 11.62
N GLN A 134 4.59 -9.10 11.46
CA GLN A 134 5.27 -8.45 12.58
C GLN A 134 4.26 -7.89 13.61
N TRP A 135 3.15 -7.31 13.16
CA TRP A 135 2.09 -6.82 14.05
C TRP A 135 1.33 -7.94 14.75
N LEU A 136 1.08 -9.05 14.06
CA LEU A 136 0.50 -10.26 14.65
C LEU A 136 1.38 -10.78 15.78
N ALA A 137 2.70 -10.89 15.55
CA ALA A 137 3.66 -11.29 16.58
C ALA A 137 3.74 -10.27 17.73
N LYS A 138 3.79 -8.97 17.41
CA LYS A 138 3.92 -7.89 18.40
C LYS A 138 2.71 -7.79 19.33
N HIS A 139 1.50 -7.96 18.79
CA HIS A 139 0.23 -7.84 19.53
C HIS A 139 -0.42 -9.18 19.83
N GLU A 140 0.35 -10.27 19.78
CA GLU A 140 -0.15 -11.63 19.96
C GLU A 140 -0.93 -11.78 21.27
N LEU A 141 -0.48 -11.17 22.36
CA LEU A 141 -1.16 -11.22 23.65
C LEU A 141 -2.57 -10.62 23.60
N ALA A 142 -2.73 -9.45 22.98
CA ALA A 142 -4.02 -8.77 22.86
C ALA A 142 -4.96 -9.56 21.95
N ILE A 143 -4.43 -10.08 20.85
CA ILE A 143 -5.17 -10.96 19.94
C ILE A 143 -5.63 -12.22 20.68
N ARG A 144 -4.71 -12.89 21.39
CA ARG A 144 -4.98 -14.13 22.12
C ARG A 144 -6.10 -13.94 23.14
N SER A 145 -6.06 -12.87 23.93
CA SER A 145 -7.13 -12.55 24.89
C SER A 145 -8.50 -12.40 24.21
N GLN A 146 -8.54 -11.73 23.05
CA GLN A 146 -9.78 -11.56 22.30
C GLN A 146 -10.30 -12.88 21.70
N LEU A 147 -9.40 -13.73 21.19
CA LEU A 147 -9.75 -15.03 20.64
C LEU A 147 -10.27 -15.99 21.72
N LEU A 148 -9.65 -16.02 22.91
CA LEU A 148 -10.15 -16.80 24.05
C LEU A 148 -11.55 -16.36 24.47
N SER A 149 -11.83 -15.05 24.45
CA SER A 149 -13.17 -14.52 24.75
C SER A 149 -14.22 -14.98 23.74
N ILE A 150 -13.85 -15.09 22.45
CA ILE A 150 -14.74 -15.60 21.40
C ILE A 150 -14.99 -17.10 21.57
N LEU A 151 -13.94 -17.88 21.87
CA LEU A 151 -14.08 -19.31 22.13
C LEU A 151 -15.00 -19.55 23.34
N ALA A 152 -14.85 -18.76 24.41
CA ALA A 152 -15.70 -18.83 25.60
C ALA A 152 -17.17 -18.48 25.34
N ASP A 153 -17.46 -17.61 24.36
CA ASP A 153 -18.82 -17.25 23.95
C ASP A 153 -19.40 -18.20 22.87
N THR A 154 -18.65 -19.21 22.44
CA THR A 154 -19.10 -20.16 21.42
C THR A 154 -19.86 -21.32 22.06
N SER A 155 -21.06 -21.60 21.58
CA SER A 155 -21.85 -22.77 22.01
C SER A 155 -21.30 -24.08 21.43
N GLU A 156 -21.58 -25.19 22.09
CA GLU A 156 -21.14 -26.52 21.67
C GLU A 156 -21.61 -26.93 20.26
N ASP A 157 -22.85 -26.60 19.90
CA ASP A 157 -23.39 -26.85 18.55
C ASP A 157 -22.57 -26.12 17.46
N ASP A 158 -22.19 -24.87 17.73
CA ASP A 158 -21.38 -24.05 16.83
C ASP A 158 -19.93 -24.55 16.75
N ALA A 159 -19.39 -25.09 17.84
CA ALA A 159 -18.07 -25.68 17.87
C ALA A 159 -18.01 -27.04 17.12
N SER A 160 -19.14 -27.74 17.03
CA SER A 160 -19.20 -29.11 16.49
C SER A 160 -19.61 -29.16 15.01
N THR A 161 -20.35 -28.15 14.52
CA THR A 161 -20.85 -28.10 13.14
C THR A 161 -19.88 -27.40 12.18
N VAL A 162 -19.93 -27.74 10.89
CA VAL A 162 -19.09 -27.10 9.86
C VAL A 162 -19.48 -25.63 9.70
N GLU A 163 -20.78 -25.35 9.63
CA GLU A 163 -21.30 -24.00 9.49
C GLU A 163 -20.98 -23.14 10.72
N GLY A 164 -20.96 -23.75 11.91
CA GLY A 164 -20.56 -23.10 13.15
C GLY A 164 -19.07 -22.74 13.16
N LYS A 165 -18.20 -23.67 12.75
CA LYS A 165 -16.76 -23.41 12.59
C LYS A 165 -16.48 -22.31 11.56
N ASP A 166 -17.20 -22.27 10.46
CA ASP A 166 -17.08 -21.19 9.46
C ASP A 166 -17.46 -19.83 10.04
N ARG A 167 -18.55 -19.75 10.83
CA ARG A 167 -18.92 -18.52 11.54
C ARG A 167 -17.85 -18.13 12.55
N LEU A 168 -17.30 -19.10 13.28
CA LEU A 168 -16.25 -18.89 14.27
C LEU A 168 -14.98 -18.33 13.61
N GLN A 169 -14.50 -18.92 12.53
CA GLN A 169 -13.34 -18.42 11.77
C GLN A 169 -13.54 -16.97 11.31
N LYS A 170 -14.74 -16.64 10.79
CA LYS A 170 -15.07 -15.27 10.38
C LYS A 170 -15.07 -14.29 11.57
N ARG A 171 -15.68 -14.68 12.70
CA ARG A 171 -15.68 -13.87 13.94
C ARG A 171 -14.26 -13.64 14.46
N MET A 172 -13.44 -14.69 14.48
CA MET A 172 -12.04 -14.61 14.92
C MET A 172 -11.23 -13.72 13.98
N THR A 173 -11.38 -13.87 12.66
CA THR A 173 -10.72 -13.02 11.65
C THR A 173 -11.06 -11.54 11.86
N ALA A 174 -12.34 -11.23 12.05
CA ALA A 174 -12.79 -9.86 12.31
C ALA A 174 -12.19 -9.30 13.61
N ALA A 175 -12.12 -10.12 14.66
CA ALA A 175 -11.57 -9.71 15.94
C ALA A 175 -10.06 -9.45 15.90
N ILE A 176 -9.29 -10.28 15.19
CA ILE A 176 -7.86 -10.03 14.98
C ILE A 176 -7.66 -8.70 14.26
N ASN A 177 -8.39 -8.48 13.16
CA ASN A 177 -8.32 -7.22 12.42
C ASN A 177 -8.74 -6.03 13.28
N GLN A 178 -9.75 -6.17 14.14
CA GLN A 178 -10.16 -5.11 15.06
C GLN A 178 -9.05 -4.75 16.05
N VAL A 179 -8.35 -5.73 16.61
CA VAL A 179 -7.19 -5.49 17.48
C VAL A 179 -6.07 -4.78 16.71
N LEU A 180 -5.74 -5.23 15.50
CA LEU A 180 -4.72 -4.61 14.67
C LEU A 180 -5.09 -3.16 14.29
N ILE A 181 -6.34 -2.90 13.93
CA ILE A 181 -6.83 -1.54 13.65
C ILE A 181 -6.71 -0.65 14.89
N GLN A 182 -7.07 -1.15 16.07
CA GLN A 182 -6.97 -0.37 17.31
C GLN A 182 -5.53 -0.06 17.72
N LYS A 183 -4.58 -0.95 17.42
CA LYS A 183 -3.18 -0.83 17.87
C LYS A 183 -2.26 -0.15 16.84
N GLU A 184 -2.46 -0.43 15.57
CA GLU A 184 -1.58 -0.02 14.46
C GLU A 184 -2.33 0.81 13.39
N GLY A 185 -3.64 1.01 13.53
CA GLY A 185 -4.46 1.80 12.61
C GLY A 185 -4.89 1.06 11.35
N PHE A 186 -4.43 -0.19 11.15
CA PHE A 186 -4.72 -0.98 9.96
C PHE A 186 -4.84 -2.47 10.28
N GLY A 187 -5.79 -3.16 9.66
CA GLY A 187 -5.96 -4.62 9.72
C GLY A 187 -5.48 -5.27 8.43
N GLY A 188 -5.04 -6.52 8.46
CA GLY A 188 -4.45 -7.14 7.26
C GLY A 188 -4.59 -8.65 7.21
N VAL A 189 -5.37 -9.24 8.10
CA VAL A 189 -5.62 -10.68 8.12
C VAL A 189 -6.76 -11.01 7.17
N ASP A 190 -6.52 -11.95 6.26
CA ASP A 190 -7.51 -12.40 5.27
C ASP A 190 -8.42 -13.48 5.87
N ALA A 191 -7.85 -14.47 6.54
CA ALA A 191 -8.60 -15.57 7.13
C ALA A 191 -7.88 -16.20 8.33
N VAL A 192 -8.68 -16.82 9.20
CA VAL A 192 -8.23 -17.66 10.31
C VAL A 192 -8.54 -19.12 9.99
N TYR A 193 -7.59 -20.00 10.30
CA TYR A 193 -7.69 -21.44 10.10
C TYR A 193 -7.45 -22.17 11.42
N PHE A 194 -8.19 -23.26 11.61
CA PHE A 194 -7.93 -24.21 12.68
C PHE A 194 -7.02 -25.32 12.15
N ARG A 195 -5.82 -25.42 12.72
CA ARG A 195 -4.90 -26.54 12.46
C ARG A 195 -5.30 -27.79 13.24
N ASN A 196 -5.80 -27.57 14.45
CA ASN A 196 -6.37 -28.59 15.32
C ASN A 196 -7.58 -27.97 16.03
N PHE A 197 -8.65 -28.75 16.23
CA PHE A 197 -9.85 -28.29 16.92
C PHE A 197 -10.55 -29.48 17.57
N ILE A 198 -10.42 -29.59 18.89
CA ILE A 198 -10.94 -30.71 19.68
C ILE A 198 -11.92 -30.15 20.69
N VAL A 199 -13.09 -30.77 20.81
CA VAL A 199 -14.08 -30.52 21.86
C VAL A 199 -14.08 -31.73 22.79
N GLN A 200 -14.01 -31.50 24.10
CA GLN A 200 -13.93 -32.52 25.16
C GLN A 200 -15.03 -32.34 26.19
#